data_AF-A0A7J9KUD9-F1
#
_entry.id   AF-A0A7J9KUD9-F1
#
_cell.length_a   1.000
_cell.length_b   1.000
_cell.length_c   1.000
_cell.angle_alpha   90.00
_cell.angle_beta   90.00
_cell.angle_gamma   90.00
#
_symmetry.space_group_name_H-M   'P 1'
#
loop_
_entity.id
_entity.type
_entity.pdbx_description
1 polymer ?
#
loop_
_entity_poly.entity_id
_entity_poly.type
_entity_poly.pdbx_seq_one_letter_code
_entity_poly.pdbx_strand_id
1 'polypeptide(L)'
;MEFLVTTFGKPYTLQTNLYIRGSGDGKIIGREMKFHLWFDPTTDFHHYIILWSPKEIVFLVHDVPIRRYPRKSDATFPLRPMWVNGSIWDASSWTTEDGN
;
A
#
# COMPACT_ATOMS: atom_id res chain seq x y z
N MET A 1 -1.94 -1.71 -2.51
CA MET A 1 -1.69 -2.31 -1.18
C MET A 1 -0.79 -3.48 -1.43
N GLU A 2 0.27 -3.63 -0.63
CA GLU A 2 1.29 -4.64 -0.86
C GLU A 2 1.50 -5.42 0.45
N PHE A 3 1.39 -6.74 0.40
CA PHE A 3 1.77 -7.59 1.51
C PHE A 3 3.24 -7.94 1.35
N LEU A 4 4.05 -7.52 2.31
CA LEU A 4 5.48 -7.80 2.28
C LEU A 4 5.74 -9.19 2.85
N VAL A 5 6.58 -9.95 2.15
CA VAL A 5 7.02 -11.27 2.58
C VAL A 5 7.68 -11.17 3.96
N THR A 6 7.37 -12.14 4.81
CA THR A 6 7.87 -12.25 6.17
C THR A 6 8.45 -13.65 6.38
N THR A 7 9.32 -13.83 7.37
CA THR A 7 9.81 -15.16 7.74
C THR A 7 8.76 -15.92 8.56
N PHE A 8 8.85 -17.26 8.57
CA PHE A 8 7.89 -18.09 9.29
C PHE A 8 7.76 -17.66 10.77
N GLY A 9 6.53 -17.43 11.22
CA GLY A 9 6.23 -16.99 12.59
C GLY A 9 6.32 -15.48 12.84
N LYS A 10 6.75 -14.67 11.86
CA LYS A 10 6.68 -13.20 11.95
C LYS A 10 5.35 -12.69 11.34
N PRO A 11 4.77 -11.61 11.87
CA PRO A 11 3.55 -11.04 11.30
C PRO A 11 3.80 -10.47 9.90
N TYR A 12 2.78 -10.52 9.04
CA TYR A 12 2.81 -9.86 7.74
C TYR A 12 2.77 -8.34 7.91
N THR A 13 3.50 -7.64 7.04
CA THR A 13 3.42 -6.18 6.93
C THR A 13 2.56 -5.81 5.73
N LEU A 14 1.52 -5.01 5.96
CA LEU A 14 0.75 -4.35 4.91
C LEU A 14 1.35 -2.98 4.62
N GLN A 15 1.81 -2.77 3.39
CA GLN A 15 2.30 -1.49 2.89
C GLN A 15 1.24 -0.80 2.02
N THR A 16 1.10 0.51 2.21
CA THR A 16 0.37 1.41 1.32
C THR A 16 1.32 2.45 0.75
N ASN A 17 1.13 2.85 -0.50
CA ASN A 17 1.98 3.85 -1.15
C ASN A 17 1.16 4.70 -2.13
N LEU A 18 1.66 5.89 -2.46
CA LEU A 18 1.09 6.77 -3.47
C LEU A 18 2.19 7.39 -4.33
N TYR A 19 2.06 7.17 -5.63
CA TYR A 19 2.89 7.81 -6.65
C TYR A 19 2.07 8.79 -7.47
N ILE A 20 2.61 9.99 -7.67
CA ILE A 20 1.94 11.10 -8.36
C ILE A 20 2.90 11.66 -9.40
N ARG A 21 2.43 11.83 -10.64
CA ARG A 21 3.17 12.48 -11.74
C ARG A 21 4.63 11.98 -11.89
N GLY A 22 4.80 10.65 -11.93
CA GLY A 22 6.11 10.03 -12.12
C GLY A 22 7.00 10.01 -10.87
N SER A 23 6.46 10.29 -9.68
CA SER A 23 7.24 10.19 -8.44
C SER A 23 7.64 8.76 -8.06
N GLY A 24 7.19 7.75 -8.83
CA GLY A 24 7.65 6.37 -8.74
C GLY A 24 8.64 5.99 -9.85
N ASP A 25 8.97 6.92 -10.75
CA ASP A 25 9.82 6.70 -11.92
C ASP A 25 11.17 7.41 -11.71
N GLY A 26 12.27 6.79 -12.11
CA GLY A 26 13.62 7.36 -11.98
C GLY A 26 13.99 7.60 -10.51
N LYS A 27 14.02 8.87 -10.06
CA LYS A 27 14.23 9.18 -8.64
C LYS A 27 12.93 8.96 -7.88
N ILE A 28 12.85 7.85 -7.17
CA ILE A 28 11.68 7.45 -6.39
C ILE A 28 11.48 8.40 -5.21
N ILE A 29 10.25 8.92 -5.09
CA ILE A 29 9.76 9.67 -3.92
C ILE A 29 8.57 8.87 -3.37
N GLY A 30 8.93 7.97 -2.46
CA GLY A 30 8.01 7.10 -1.74
C GLY A 30 7.11 7.86 -0.77
N ARG A 31 5.89 7.34 -0.60
CA ARG A 31 4.93 7.78 0.43
C ARG A 31 4.43 6.56 1.18
N GLU A 32 5.35 5.68 1.57
CA GLU A 32 5.07 4.41 2.22
C GLU A 32 4.47 4.63 3.61
N MET A 33 3.50 3.81 3.97
CA MET A 33 3.12 3.55 5.36
C MET A 33 2.96 2.05 5.53
N LYS A 34 3.54 1.51 6.60
CA LYS A 34 3.57 0.09 6.94
C LYS A 34 2.74 -0.18 8.19
N PHE A 35 2.00 -1.28 8.19
CA PHE A 35 1.10 -1.67 9.27
C PHE A 35 1.24 -3.16 9.57
N HIS A 36 1.20 -3.53 10.84
CA HIS A 36 0.85 -4.89 11.26
C HIS A 36 -0.66 -4.97 11.42
N LEU A 37 -1.25 -6.09 11.00
CA LEU A 37 -2.68 -6.33 11.12
C LEU A 37 -3.01 -6.89 12.51
N TRP A 38 -4.21 -6.58 13.00
CA TRP A 38 -4.74 -7.10 14.27
C TRP A 38 -5.30 -8.53 14.18
N PHE A 39 -4.96 -9.23 13.09
CA PHE A 39 -5.36 -10.60 12.77
C PHE A 39 -4.29 -11.23 11.88
N ASP A 40 -4.30 -12.56 11.77
CA ASP A 40 -3.45 -13.30 10.84
C ASP A 40 -4.08 -13.35 9.44
N PRO A 41 -3.54 -12.63 8.44
CA PRO A 41 -4.14 -12.54 7.11
C PRO A 41 -4.03 -13.83 6.29
N THR A 42 -3.40 -14.89 6.81
CA THR A 42 -3.26 -16.18 6.13
C THR A 42 -4.35 -17.18 6.51
N THR A 43 -5.13 -16.88 7.55
CA THR A 43 -6.08 -17.83 8.15
C THR A 43 -7.47 -17.78 7.52
N ASP A 44 -7.85 -16.65 6.91
CA ASP A 44 -9.12 -16.48 6.20
C ASP A 44 -9.03 -15.36 5.15
N PHE A 45 -10.09 -15.19 4.36
CA PHE A 45 -10.25 -14.03 3.48
C PHE A 45 -10.62 -12.79 4.28
N HIS A 46 -10.07 -11.66 3.86
CA HIS A 46 -10.26 -10.37 4.51
C HIS A 46 -10.54 -9.28 3.47
N HIS A 47 -11.31 -8.27 3.86
CA HIS A 47 -11.69 -7.17 2.97
C HIS A 47 -10.64 -6.07 2.98
N TYR A 48 -10.11 -5.76 1.78
CA TYR A 48 -9.15 -4.69 1.54
C TYR A 48 -9.73 -3.73 0.50
N ILE A 49 -9.93 -2.47 0.89
CA ILE A 49 -10.66 -1.50 0.07
C ILE A 49 -9.81 -0.24 -0.13
N ILE A 50 -9.81 0.28 -1.35
CA ILE A 50 -9.28 1.62 -1.67
C ILE A 50 -10.47 2.48 -2.12
N LEU A 51 -10.89 3.40 -1.26
CA LEU A 51 -11.81 4.45 -1.65
C LEU A 51 -11.00 5.57 -2.30
N TRP A 52 -11.24 5.84 -3.57
CA TRP A 52 -10.53 6.87 -4.31
C TRP A 52 -11.52 7.89 -4.88
N SER A 53 -11.38 9.15 -4.46
CA SER A 53 -12.20 10.26 -4.90
C SER A 53 -11.33 11.49 -5.21
N PRO A 54 -11.87 12.52 -5.90
CA PRO A 54 -11.15 13.77 -6.13
C PRO A 54 -10.78 14.57 -4.85
N LYS A 55 -11.32 14.19 -3.69
CA LYS A 55 -11.09 14.85 -2.40
C LYS A 55 -10.06 14.13 -1.54
N GLU A 56 -10.05 12.80 -1.60
CA GLU A 56 -9.19 11.97 -0.76
C GLU A 56 -9.09 10.53 -1.25
N ILE A 57 -8.04 9.86 -0.77
CA ILE A 57 -7.88 8.40 -0.84
C ILE A 57 -7.94 7.84 0.58
N VAL A 58 -8.73 6.78 0.77
CA VAL A 58 -8.81 6.04 2.03
C VAL A 58 -8.53 4.58 1.77
N PHE A 59 -7.61 4.02 2.56
CA PHE A 59 -7.28 2.60 2.59
C PHE A 59 -8.00 1.99 3.79
N LEU A 60 -8.76 0.91 3.57
CA LEU A 60 -9.52 0.23 4.61
C LEU A 60 -9.17 -1.26 4.68
N VAL A 61 -9.25 -1.79 5.90
CA VAL A 61 -9.19 -3.22 6.20
C VAL A 61 -10.41 -3.56 7.06
N HIS A 62 -11.29 -4.46 6.60
CA HIS A 62 -12.59 -4.73 7.24
C HIS A 62 -13.39 -3.46 7.54
N ASP A 63 -13.50 -2.56 6.56
CA ASP A 63 -14.17 -1.25 6.70
C ASP A 63 -13.56 -0.32 7.77
N VAL A 64 -12.45 -0.69 8.40
CA VAL A 64 -11.68 0.16 9.31
C VAL A 64 -10.65 0.95 8.49
N PRO A 65 -10.69 2.30 8.51
CA PRO A 65 -9.71 3.11 7.79
C PRO A 65 -8.33 3.01 8.46
N ILE A 66 -7.35 2.47 7.73
CA ILE A 66 -5.96 2.36 8.20
C ILE A 66 -5.09 3.53 7.73
N ARG A 67 -5.47 4.19 6.63
CA ARG A 67 -4.77 5.37 6.11
C ARG A 67 -5.73 6.28 5.36
N ARG A 68 -5.62 7.58 5.62
CA ARG A 68 -6.31 8.64 4.89
C ARG A 68 -5.29 9.58 4.24
N TYR A 69 -5.46 9.85 2.95
CA TYR A 69 -4.62 10.77 2.18
C TYR A 69 -5.52 11.88 1.59
N PRO A 70 -5.71 13.00 2.29
CA PRO A 70 -6.51 14.11 1.77
C PRO A 70 -5.77 14.84 0.64
N ARG A 71 -6.51 15.32 -0.36
CA ARG A 71 -5.95 16.19 -1.41
C ARG A 71 -5.53 17.52 -0.79
N LYS A 72 -4.22 17.75 -0.73
CA LYS A 72 -3.64 19.06 -0.34
C LYS A 72 -3.34 19.94 -1.55
N SER A 73 -2.92 19.34 -2.68
CA SER A 73 -2.67 20.05 -3.93
C SER A 73 -2.67 19.10 -5.14
N ASP A 74 -2.86 19.66 -6.34
CA ASP A 74 -2.87 18.91 -7.60
C ASP A 74 -1.50 18.34 -7.97
N ALA A 75 -0.44 18.94 -7.43
CA ALA A 75 0.93 18.46 -7.57
C ALA A 75 1.20 17.19 -6.74
N THR A 76 0.42 16.96 -5.68
CA THR A 76 0.65 15.88 -4.71
C THR A 76 -0.46 14.85 -4.65
N PHE A 77 -1.50 14.99 -5.47
CA PHE A 77 -2.65 14.09 -5.48
C PHE A 77 -2.90 13.48 -6.87
N PRO A 78 -3.20 12.17 -6.97
CA PRO A 78 -3.46 11.53 -8.26
C PRO A 78 -4.86 11.91 -8.78
N LEU A 79 -4.89 12.54 -9.96
CA LEU A 79 -6.11 13.06 -10.60
C LEU A 79 -6.40 12.45 -11.99
N ARG A 80 -5.52 11.56 -12.48
CA ARG A 80 -5.69 10.90 -13.78
C ARG A 80 -6.43 9.57 -13.59
N PRO A 81 -7.18 9.08 -14.61
CA PRO A 81 -7.78 7.75 -14.56
C PRO A 81 -6.76 6.66 -14.21
N MET A 82 -7.19 5.65 -13.45
CA MET A 82 -6.36 4.53 -13.01
C MET A 82 -7.05 3.20 -13.33
N TRP A 83 -6.25 2.16 -13.46
CA TRP A 83 -6.69 0.78 -13.54
C TRP A 83 -6.39 0.07 -12.23
N VAL A 84 -7.24 -0.90 -11.87
CA VAL A 84 -6.99 -1.77 -10.73
C VAL A 84 -6.18 -2.96 -11.20
N ASN A 85 -5.09 -3.25 -10.50
CA ASN A 85 -4.22 -4.38 -10.77
C ASN A 85 -3.98 -5.17 -9.48
N GLY A 86 -3.76 -6.48 -9.64
CA GLY A 86 -3.28 -7.37 -8.59
C GLY A 86 -2.26 -8.35 -9.17
N SER A 87 -1.23 -8.67 -8.39
CA SER A 87 -0.16 -9.57 -8.81
C SER A 87 0.48 -10.27 -7.61
N ILE A 88 1.10 -11.41 -7.88
CA ILE A 88 2.08 -12.07 -7.00
C ILE A 88 3.39 -12.07 -7.78
N TRP A 89 4.46 -11.59 -7.17
CA TRP A 89 5.74 -11.42 -7.85
C TRP A 89 6.91 -11.51 -6.85
N ASP A 90 8.10 -11.83 -7.37
CA ASP A 90 9.32 -11.89 -6.57
C ASP A 90 9.89 -10.49 -6.34
N ALA A 91 9.72 -10.00 -5.11
CA ALA A 91 10.15 -8.69 -4.64
C ALA A 91 11.38 -8.75 -3.72
N SER A 92 12.12 -9.87 -3.74
CA SER A 92 13.24 -10.16 -2.82
C SER A 92 14.30 -9.07 -2.76
N SER A 93 14.48 -8.27 -3.81
CA SER A 93 15.45 -7.17 -3.83
C SER A 93 15.17 -6.05 -2.82
N TRP A 94 13.96 -5.93 -2.27
CA TRP A 94 13.60 -4.85 -1.34
C TRP A 94 12.64 -5.26 -0.20
N THR A 95 12.17 -6.52 -0.15
CA THR A 95 11.26 -7.00 0.91
C THR A 95 11.93 -7.72 2.05
N THR A 96 13.12 -8.29 1.86
CA THR A 96 13.89 -8.89 2.94
C THR A 96 14.51 -7.79 3.81
N GLU A 97 14.26 -7.85 5.11
CA GLU A 97 14.90 -7.05 6.17
C GLU A 97 16.36 -6.74 5.78
N ASP A 98 16.59 -5.51 5.28
CA ASP A 98 17.89 -4.90 4.97
C ASP A 98 19.03 -5.79 4.43
N GLY A 99 18.71 -6.85 3.69
CA GLY A 99 19.69 -7.70 3.02
C GLY A 99 20.81 -8.27 3.91
N ASN A 100 20.60 -8.38 5.23
CA ASN A 100 21.47 -9.04 6.23
C ASN A 100 20.77 -9.25 7.58
#